data_AF-A0A0F9HKR3-F1
#
_entry.id   AF-A0A0F9HKR3-F1
#
_cell.length_a   1.000
_cell.length_b   1.000
_cell.length_c   1.000
_cell.angle_alpha   90.00
_cell.angle_beta   90.00
_cell.angle_gamma   90.00
#
_symmetry.space_group_name_H-M   'P 1'
#
loop_
_entity.id
_entity.type
_entity.pdbx_description
1 polymer ?
#
loop_
_entity_poly.entity_id
_entity_poly.type
_entity_poly.pdbx_seq_one_letter_code
_entity_poly.pdbx_strand_id
1 'polypeptide(L)'
;MAYNDPMTTVGHSLTGLSIGLLCMPARWRRLAKTALLVAFVLLANVPDYRYVREYGYRHSLLVNVPMILAAALLLALRPGWRRRIGGWPVVGAGAGAWLSHLLLDTFYSDGGGIFLFYPSRAVHLSLSMPWFDTLNYGWEPTARTARILGTEAAVYGTLVLLCMLIRSALQRHRRTRVALHPQDELEGR
;
A
#
# COMPACT_ATOMS: atom_id res chain seq x y z
N MET A 1 -24.96 -4.68 15.23
CA MET A 1 -24.37 -5.40 14.10
C MET A 1 -22.91 -5.63 14.40
N ALA A 2 -22.47 -6.89 14.49
CA ALA A 2 -21.05 -7.21 14.65
C ALA A 2 -20.34 -6.84 13.35
N TYR A 3 -19.27 -6.07 13.48
CA TYR A 3 -18.59 -5.41 12.37
C TYR A 3 -17.50 -6.35 11.84
N ASN A 4 -17.58 -6.71 10.56
CA ASN A 4 -16.61 -7.55 9.86
C ASN A 4 -15.32 -6.74 9.64
N ASP A 5 -14.15 -7.31 9.92
CA ASP A 5 -12.91 -6.75 9.40
C ASP A 5 -12.83 -7.15 7.92
N PRO A 6 -12.83 -6.19 6.98
CA PRO A 6 -13.03 -6.43 5.55
C PRO A 6 -11.82 -7.04 4.86
N MET A 7 -10.70 -7.22 5.54
CA MET A 7 -9.48 -7.64 4.86
C MET A 7 -8.59 -8.45 5.79
N THR A 8 -7.96 -9.48 5.24
CA THR A 8 -7.05 -10.30 6.04
C THR A 8 -5.70 -9.61 6.21
N THR A 9 -4.97 -10.02 7.25
CA THR A 9 -3.59 -9.57 7.49
C THR A 9 -2.65 -9.82 6.31
N VAL A 10 -2.99 -10.75 5.40
CA VAL A 10 -2.20 -11.03 4.19
C VAL A 10 -2.27 -9.85 3.23
N GLY A 11 -3.46 -9.37 2.89
CA GLY A 11 -3.62 -8.22 2.00
C GLY A 11 -2.89 -6.98 2.53
N HIS A 12 -3.03 -6.67 3.83
CA HIS A 12 -2.40 -5.49 4.43
C HIS A 12 -0.88 -5.63 4.42
N SER A 13 -0.38 -6.82 4.75
CA SER A 13 1.06 -7.10 4.73
C SER A 13 1.64 -6.96 3.32
N LEU A 14 0.98 -7.48 2.29
CA LEU A 14 1.43 -7.38 0.90
C LEU A 14 1.36 -5.94 0.37
N THR A 15 0.35 -5.17 0.77
CA THR A 15 0.25 -3.74 0.46
C THR A 15 1.37 -2.96 1.15
N GLY A 16 1.62 -3.21 2.44
CA GLY A 16 2.76 -2.64 3.17
C GLY A 16 4.10 -2.97 2.51
N LEU A 17 4.31 -4.23 2.10
CA LEU A 17 5.49 -4.64 1.34
C LEU A 17 5.61 -3.88 0.01
N SER A 18 4.52 -3.70 -0.73
CA SER A 18 4.50 -2.98 -2.01
C SER A 18 4.98 -1.54 -1.85
N ILE A 19 4.43 -0.81 -0.86
CA ILE A 19 4.82 0.56 -0.54
C ILE A 19 6.28 0.60 -0.06
N GLY A 20 6.64 -0.30 0.87
CA GLY A 20 7.99 -0.38 1.42
C GLY A 20 9.04 -0.65 0.35
N LEU A 21 8.76 -1.54 -0.61
CA LEU A 21 9.63 -1.82 -1.75
C LEU A 21 9.85 -0.57 -2.58
N LEU A 22 8.81 0.18 -2.91
CA LEU A 22 8.94 1.40 -3.69
C LEU A 22 9.74 2.47 -2.94
N CYS A 23 9.46 2.69 -1.66
CA CYS A 23 10.09 3.72 -0.82
C CYS A 23 11.54 3.39 -0.39
N MET A 24 11.95 2.14 -0.48
CA MET A 24 13.27 1.69 -0.01
C MET A 24 14.42 2.39 -0.76
N PRO A 25 15.44 2.94 -0.09
CA PRO A 25 16.62 3.46 -0.78
C PRO A 25 17.52 2.34 -1.34
N ALA A 26 18.07 2.55 -2.54
CA ALA A 26 18.91 1.53 -3.20
C ALA A 26 20.21 1.24 -2.44
N ARG A 27 20.83 2.28 -1.86
CA ARG A 27 22.14 2.24 -1.18
C ARG A 27 22.08 1.71 0.26
N TRP A 28 20.90 1.42 0.81
CA TRP A 28 20.79 0.91 2.20
C TRP A 28 21.32 -0.53 2.34
N ARG A 29 21.88 -0.83 3.52
CA ARG A 29 22.32 -2.17 3.92
C ARG A 29 21.11 -3.12 3.98
N ARG A 30 21.34 -4.43 3.78
CA ARG A 30 20.28 -5.46 3.78
C ARG A 30 19.40 -5.40 5.04
N LEU A 31 20.02 -5.25 6.22
CA LEU A 31 19.29 -5.16 7.49
C LEU A 31 18.33 -3.97 7.53
N ALA A 32 18.78 -2.77 7.12
CA ALA A 32 17.96 -1.58 7.10
C ALA A 32 16.80 -1.68 6.08
N LYS A 33 17.04 -2.38 4.96
CA LYS A 33 16.01 -2.70 3.97
C LYS A 33 14.93 -3.61 4.56
N THR A 34 15.33 -4.70 5.20
CA THR A 34 14.40 -5.62 5.87
C THR A 34 13.62 -4.90 6.97
N ALA A 35 14.30 -4.11 7.81
CA ALA A 35 13.65 -3.34 8.87
C ALA A 35 12.60 -2.38 8.33
N LEU A 36 12.88 -1.69 7.21
CA LEU A 36 11.92 -0.82 6.55
C LEU A 36 10.70 -1.59 6.04
N LEU A 37 10.90 -2.73 5.38
CA LEU A 37 9.81 -3.57 4.87
C LEU A 37 8.93 -4.08 6.02
N VAL A 38 9.53 -4.56 7.10
CA VAL A 38 8.81 -4.96 8.32
C VAL A 38 8.04 -3.79 8.91
N ALA A 39 8.64 -2.60 8.99
CA ALA A 39 7.96 -1.41 9.50
C ALA A 39 6.72 -1.05 8.67
N PHE A 40 6.79 -1.12 7.34
CA PHE A 40 5.63 -0.87 6.49
C PHE A 40 4.56 -1.97 6.59
N VAL A 41 4.94 -3.24 6.75
CA VAL A 41 4.00 -4.33 7.02
C VAL A 41 3.25 -4.06 8.33
N LEU A 42 3.99 -3.75 9.40
CA LEU A 42 3.39 -3.44 10.70
C LEU A 42 2.47 -2.23 10.60
N LEU A 43 2.92 -1.16 9.94
CA LEU A 43 2.14 0.06 9.76
C LEU A 43 0.85 -0.18 8.96
N ALA A 44 0.91 -1.02 7.92
CA ALA A 44 -0.26 -1.36 7.11
C ALA A 44 -1.29 -2.19 7.88
N ASN A 45 -0.87 -2.94 8.90
CA ASN A 45 -1.76 -3.67 9.80
C ASN A 45 -2.20 -2.83 11.02
N VAL A 46 -1.73 -1.57 11.17
CA VAL A 46 -2.17 -0.70 12.27
C VAL A 46 -3.68 -0.49 12.30
N PRO A 47 -4.38 -0.30 11.17
CA PRO A 47 -5.84 -0.19 11.15
C PRO A 47 -6.56 -1.40 11.73
N ASP A 48 -5.93 -2.58 11.80
CA ASP A 48 -6.51 -3.79 12.37
C ASP A 48 -6.33 -3.89 13.89
N TYR A 49 -5.54 -2.99 14.50
CA TYR A 49 -5.47 -2.93 15.95
C TYR A 49 -6.77 -2.42 16.55
N ARG A 50 -7.16 -3.04 17.68
CA ARG A 50 -8.42 -2.84 18.44
C ARG A 50 -8.85 -1.40 18.74
N TYR A 51 -8.02 -0.39 18.50
CA TYR A 51 -8.28 1.01 18.81
C TYR A 51 -8.78 1.85 17.62
N VAL A 52 -8.69 1.36 16.37
CA VAL A 52 -9.10 2.10 15.14
C VAL A 52 -10.33 1.45 14.49
N ARG A 53 -11.35 1.08 15.29
CA ARG A 53 -12.36 0.08 14.88
C ARG A 53 -13.39 0.52 13.85
N GLU A 54 -13.58 1.82 13.63
CA GLU A 54 -14.66 2.26 12.74
C GLU A 54 -14.18 2.22 11.28
N TYR A 55 -14.56 1.19 10.51
CA TYR A 55 -14.03 1.07 9.14
C TYR A 55 -14.49 2.17 8.21
N GLY A 56 -15.55 2.90 8.54
CA GLY A 56 -15.87 4.17 7.88
C GLY A 56 -14.63 5.05 7.75
N TYR A 57 -13.82 5.19 8.79
CA TYR A 57 -12.56 5.96 8.72
C TYR A 57 -11.48 5.27 7.87
N ARG A 58 -11.33 3.95 8.02
CA ARG A 58 -10.27 3.16 7.36
C ARG A 58 -10.45 3.12 5.84
N HIS A 59 -11.69 3.02 5.37
CA HIS A 59 -12.06 2.89 3.96
C HIS A 59 -12.67 4.17 3.40
N SER A 60 -12.48 5.33 4.06
CA SER A 60 -12.93 6.61 3.54
C SER A 60 -11.92 7.22 2.59
N LEU A 61 -12.35 7.55 1.37
CA LEU A 61 -11.58 8.38 0.45
C LEU A 61 -11.32 9.77 1.03
N LEU A 62 -12.30 10.33 1.77
CA LEU A 62 -12.16 11.64 2.42
C LEU A 62 -11.08 11.64 3.52
N VAL A 63 -10.73 10.48 4.07
CA VAL A 63 -9.63 10.34 5.04
C VAL A 63 -8.32 9.99 4.35
N ASN A 64 -8.34 8.97 3.49
CA ASN A 64 -7.12 8.45 2.86
C ASN A 64 -6.51 9.42 1.85
N VAL A 65 -7.31 10.12 1.03
CA VAL A 65 -6.77 11.05 0.03
C VAL A 65 -6.02 12.20 0.71
N PRO A 66 -6.56 12.89 1.73
CA PRO A 66 -5.79 13.87 2.49
C PRO A 66 -4.53 13.31 3.15
N MET A 67 -4.57 12.08 3.67
CA MET A 67 -3.37 11.44 4.25
C MET A 67 -2.28 11.23 3.19
N ILE A 68 -2.64 10.74 2.00
CA ILE A 68 -1.72 10.59 0.86
C ILE A 68 -1.16 11.95 0.45
N LEU A 69 -2.00 12.98 0.34
CA LEU A 69 -1.59 14.34 0.00
C LEU A 69 -0.68 14.95 1.06
N ALA A 70 -0.96 14.75 2.35
CA ALA A 70 -0.12 15.20 3.45
C ALA A 70 1.26 14.53 3.43
N ALA A 71 1.31 13.21 3.18
CA ALA A 71 2.56 12.49 3.01
C ALA A 71 3.35 13.00 1.80
N ALA A 72 2.69 13.24 0.66
CA ALA A 72 3.31 13.81 -0.53
C ALA A 72 3.83 15.24 -0.28
N LEU A 73 3.06 16.07 0.42
CA LEU A 73 3.44 17.44 0.81
C LEU A 73 4.65 17.43 1.74
N LEU A 74 4.68 16.55 2.74
CA LEU A 74 5.84 16.40 3.63
C LEU A 74 7.12 16.08 2.84
N LEU A 75 7.02 15.21 1.83
CA LEU A 75 8.14 14.88 0.94
C LEU A 75 8.45 16.00 -0.06
N ALA A 76 7.48 16.84 -0.41
CA ALA A 76 7.70 18.06 -1.20
C ALA A 76 8.56 19.05 -0.41
N LEU A 77 8.21 19.28 0.86
CA LEU A 77 8.89 20.19 1.79
C LEU A 77 10.26 19.66 2.25
N ARG A 78 10.50 18.35 2.14
CA ARG A 78 11.78 17.69 2.50
C ARG A 78 12.44 17.05 1.28
N PRO A 79 13.00 17.83 0.34
CA PRO A 79 13.54 17.32 -0.92
C PRO A 79 14.67 16.31 -0.72
N GLY A 80 15.48 16.45 0.35
CA GLY A 80 16.52 15.47 0.69
C GLY A 80 15.96 14.08 1.02
N TRP A 81 14.83 13.99 1.73
CA TRP A 81 14.16 12.71 2.03
C TRP A 81 13.57 12.11 0.77
N ARG A 82 12.87 12.93 -0.02
CA ARG A 82 12.29 12.52 -1.31
C ARG A 82 13.36 11.96 -2.25
N ARG A 83 14.51 12.63 -2.38
CA ARG A 83 15.63 12.15 -3.23
C ARG A 83 16.18 10.81 -2.74
N ARG A 84 16.30 10.62 -1.43
CA ARG A 84 16.79 9.36 -0.81
C ARG A 84 15.90 8.17 -1.12
N ILE A 85 14.58 8.34 -1.12
CA ILE A 85 13.62 7.25 -1.40
C ILE A 85 13.40 6.99 -2.89
N GLY A 86 13.82 7.88 -3.79
CA GLY A 86 13.73 7.67 -5.24
C GLY A 86 13.06 8.78 -6.04
N GLY A 87 12.66 9.88 -5.40
CA GLY A 87 12.08 11.05 -6.07
C GLY A 87 10.56 10.98 -6.22
N TRP A 88 10.00 11.89 -7.01
CA TRP A 88 8.57 11.93 -7.34
C TRP A 88 8.01 10.65 -7.96
N PRO A 89 8.73 9.88 -8.80
CA PRO A 89 8.20 8.62 -9.31
C PRO A 89 7.82 7.62 -8.20
N VAL A 90 8.62 7.57 -7.13
CA VAL A 90 8.34 6.70 -5.97
C VAL A 90 7.14 7.20 -5.17
N VAL A 91 7.00 8.52 -5.01
CA VAL A 91 5.83 9.10 -4.33
C VAL A 91 4.55 8.79 -5.09
N GLY A 92 4.56 8.99 -6.41
CA GLY A 92 3.41 8.67 -7.28
C GLY A 92 3.07 7.18 -7.27
N ALA A 93 4.08 6.30 -7.35
CA ALA A 93 3.87 4.86 -7.29
C ALA A 93 3.33 4.40 -5.93
N GLY A 94 3.82 4.98 -4.82
CA GLY A 94 3.31 4.71 -3.47
C GLY A 94 1.87 5.17 -3.28
N ALA A 95 1.53 6.37 -3.77
CA ALA A 95 0.16 6.86 -3.78
C ALA A 95 -0.76 5.97 -4.63
N GLY A 96 -0.29 5.53 -5.80
CA GLY A 96 -0.99 4.57 -6.65
C GLY A 96 -1.23 3.24 -5.95
N ALA A 97 -0.23 2.68 -5.27
CA ALA A 97 -0.37 1.44 -4.50
C ALA A 97 -1.42 1.57 -3.38
N TRP A 98 -1.42 2.70 -2.66
CA TRP A 98 -2.42 2.98 -1.62
C TRP A 98 -3.83 3.09 -2.21
N LEU A 99 -4.00 3.86 -3.29
CA LEU A 99 -5.31 4.01 -3.95
C LEU A 99 -5.80 2.70 -4.59
N SER A 100 -4.91 1.91 -5.18
CA SER A 100 -5.25 0.59 -5.73
C SER A 100 -5.75 -0.35 -4.65
N HIS A 101 -5.19 -0.30 -3.45
CA HIS A 101 -5.69 -1.07 -2.32
C HIS A 101 -7.12 -0.66 -1.95
N LEU A 102 -7.41 0.65 -1.82
CA LEU A 102 -8.79 1.11 -1.57
C LEU A 102 -9.75 0.68 -2.68
N LEU A 103 -9.30 0.72 -3.94
CA LEU A 103 -10.11 0.23 -5.06
C LEU A 103 -10.39 -1.28 -4.92
N LEU A 104 -9.39 -2.07 -4.52
CA LEU A 104 -9.56 -3.50 -4.31
C LEU A 104 -10.59 -3.80 -3.21
N ASP A 105 -10.65 -2.97 -2.17
CA ASP A 105 -11.63 -3.12 -1.10
C ASP A 105 -13.08 -2.99 -1.60
N THR A 106 -13.31 -2.28 -2.71
CA THR A 106 -14.63 -2.22 -3.34
C THR A 106 -15.11 -3.55 -3.89
N PHE A 107 -14.19 -4.47 -4.22
CA PHE A 107 -14.55 -5.75 -4.84
C PHE A 107 -14.92 -6.83 -3.82
N TYR A 108 -14.76 -6.59 -2.51
CA TYR A 108 -15.10 -7.60 -1.50
C TYR A 108 -16.59 -7.96 -1.52
N SER A 109 -16.86 -9.25 -1.31
CA SER A 109 -18.20 -9.84 -1.37
C SER A 109 -19.13 -9.41 -0.24
N ASP A 110 -18.58 -8.89 0.86
CA ASP A 110 -19.33 -8.48 2.05
C ASP A 110 -20.12 -7.16 1.85
N GLY A 111 -19.89 -6.47 0.74
CA GLY A 111 -20.59 -5.26 0.36
C GLY A 111 -20.11 -4.00 1.07
N GLY A 112 -19.08 -4.06 1.93
CA GLY A 112 -18.67 -2.91 2.74
C GLY A 112 -18.02 -1.79 1.92
N GLY A 113 -17.20 -2.16 0.93
CA GLY A 113 -16.62 -1.26 -0.06
C GLY A 113 -15.88 -0.04 0.50
N ILE A 114 -15.80 1.04 -0.29
CA ILE A 114 -15.17 2.30 0.14
C ILE A 114 -16.19 3.37 0.43
N PHE A 115 -15.99 4.12 1.51
CA PHE A 115 -16.78 5.30 1.82
C PHE A 115 -16.25 6.50 1.04
N LEU A 116 -17.13 7.24 0.37
CA LEU A 116 -16.75 8.40 -0.42
C LEU A 116 -16.60 9.66 0.45
N PHE A 117 -17.47 9.83 1.44
CA PHE A 117 -17.62 11.08 2.20
C PHE A 117 -17.64 10.89 3.73
N TYR A 118 -17.31 9.71 4.25
CA TYR A 118 -17.32 9.45 5.68
C TYR A 118 -16.18 10.24 6.39
N PRO A 119 -16.38 10.85 7.58
CA PRO A 119 -17.53 10.71 8.49
C PRO A 119 -18.73 11.62 8.19
N SER A 120 -18.60 12.55 7.24
CA SER A 120 -19.66 13.55 6.99
C SER A 120 -20.93 12.94 6.38
N ARG A 121 -20.79 11.95 5.48
CA ARG A 121 -21.90 11.20 4.88
C ARG A 121 -21.50 9.75 4.62
N ALA A 122 -22.40 8.82 4.93
CA ALA A 122 -22.20 7.38 4.73
C ALA A 122 -22.56 6.91 3.30
N VAL A 123 -22.06 7.61 2.28
CA VAL A 123 -22.14 7.13 0.89
C VAL A 123 -20.95 6.22 0.66
N HIS A 124 -21.19 5.00 0.20
CA HIS A 124 -20.15 4.04 -0.12
C HIS A 124 -20.31 3.49 -1.54
N LEU A 125 -19.19 3.09 -2.12
CA LEU A 125 -19.09 2.42 -3.42
C LEU A 125 -18.69 0.97 -3.14
N SER A 126 -19.51 0.05 -3.62
CA SER A 126 -19.23 -1.38 -3.59
C SER A 126 -19.42 -1.97 -5.00
N LEU A 127 -18.41 -2.70 -5.45
CA LEU A 127 -18.32 -3.42 -6.72
C LEU A 127 -18.18 -4.92 -6.45
N SER A 128 -18.88 -5.42 -5.42
CA SER A 128 -18.72 -6.77 -4.89
C SER A 128 -18.64 -7.86 -5.95
N MET A 129 -17.58 -8.65 -5.86
CA MET A 129 -17.36 -9.85 -6.67
C MET A 129 -17.61 -11.08 -5.80
N PRO A 130 -18.47 -12.03 -6.23
CA PRO A 130 -18.89 -13.16 -5.39
C PRO A 130 -17.75 -14.15 -5.05
N TRP A 131 -16.62 -14.05 -5.73
CA TRP A 131 -15.44 -14.89 -5.52
C TRP A 131 -14.33 -14.19 -4.72
N PHE A 132 -14.47 -12.91 -4.39
CA PHE A 132 -13.50 -12.14 -3.61
C PHE A 132 -14.02 -11.92 -2.20
N ASP A 133 -13.78 -12.90 -1.34
CA ASP A 133 -14.38 -13.02 -0.01
C ASP A 133 -13.37 -12.64 1.09
N THR A 134 -13.86 -12.30 2.27
CA THR A 134 -13.07 -11.80 3.42
C THR A 134 -13.08 -12.81 4.56
N LEU A 135 -12.05 -12.80 5.41
CA LEU A 135 -12.08 -13.60 6.64
C LEU A 135 -12.93 -12.91 7.69
N ASN A 136 -14.17 -13.37 7.84
CA ASN A 136 -14.99 -13.03 9.00
C ASN A 136 -14.48 -13.77 10.24
N TYR A 137 -14.56 -13.12 11.41
CA TYR A 137 -14.05 -13.55 12.72
C TYR A 137 -13.89 -15.08 12.92
N GLY A 138 -12.69 -15.49 13.32
CA GLY A 138 -12.34 -16.88 13.59
C GLY A 138 -11.45 -17.44 12.47
N TRP A 139 -10.15 -17.54 12.74
CA TRP A 139 -9.29 -18.31 11.86
C TRP A 139 -9.57 -19.80 12.09
N GLU A 140 -10.12 -20.44 11.07
CA GLU A 140 -10.17 -21.89 11.00
C GLU A 140 -9.50 -22.35 9.70
N PRO A 141 -8.63 -23.38 9.73
CA PRO A 141 -7.93 -23.88 8.56
C PRO A 141 -8.88 -24.71 7.66
N THR A 142 -9.83 -24.02 7.03
CA THR A 142 -10.82 -24.61 6.11
C THR A 142 -10.43 -24.34 4.65
N ALA A 143 -11.04 -25.09 3.72
CA ALA A 143 -10.89 -24.84 2.28
C ALA A 143 -11.34 -23.41 1.88
N ARG A 144 -12.33 -22.85 2.56
CA ARG A 144 -12.77 -21.46 2.37
C ARG A 144 -11.67 -20.47 2.75
N THR A 145 -11.05 -20.64 3.92
CA THR A 145 -9.93 -19.80 4.39
C THR A 145 -8.75 -19.89 3.42
N ALA A 146 -8.39 -21.09 2.97
CA ALA A 146 -7.31 -21.27 2.00
C ALA A 146 -7.62 -20.55 0.67
N ARG A 147 -8.87 -20.59 0.20
CA ARG A 147 -9.31 -19.87 -1.00
C ARG A 147 -9.21 -18.36 -0.82
N ILE A 148 -9.71 -17.82 0.29
CA ILE A 148 -9.65 -16.38 0.61
C ILE A 148 -8.19 -15.91 0.61
N LEU A 149 -7.34 -16.57 1.41
CA LEU A 149 -5.92 -16.22 1.51
C LEU A 149 -5.19 -16.38 0.17
N GLY A 150 -5.52 -17.42 -0.60
CA GLY A 150 -4.97 -17.64 -1.93
C GLY A 150 -5.35 -16.56 -2.93
N THR A 151 -6.62 -16.14 -2.94
CA THR A 151 -7.08 -15.05 -3.81
C THR A 151 -6.46 -13.72 -3.40
N GLU A 152 -6.41 -13.38 -2.10
CA GLU A 152 -5.72 -12.18 -1.64
C GLU A 152 -4.22 -12.21 -1.98
N ALA A 153 -3.55 -13.34 -1.76
CA ALA A 153 -2.14 -13.50 -2.11
C ALA A 153 -1.92 -13.35 -3.62
N ALA A 154 -2.82 -13.85 -4.47
CA ALA A 154 -2.72 -13.69 -5.92
C ALA A 154 -2.91 -12.23 -6.35
N VAL A 155 -3.95 -11.56 -5.83
CA VAL A 155 -4.28 -10.17 -6.17
C VAL A 155 -3.21 -9.21 -5.64
N TYR A 156 -2.94 -9.22 -4.34
CA TYR A 156 -1.95 -8.33 -3.72
C TYR A 156 -0.51 -8.75 -4.02
N GLY A 157 -0.25 -10.03 -4.27
CA GLY A 157 1.05 -10.51 -4.76
C GLY A 157 1.38 -9.96 -6.14
N THR A 158 0.37 -9.82 -7.02
CA THR A 158 0.56 -9.16 -8.32
C THR A 158 0.98 -7.70 -8.14
N LEU A 159 0.40 -6.98 -7.18
CA LEU A 159 0.81 -5.62 -6.84
C LEU A 159 2.27 -5.57 -6.36
N VAL A 160 2.68 -6.50 -5.48
CA VAL A 160 4.08 -6.62 -5.02
C VAL A 160 5.02 -6.85 -6.19
N LEU A 161 4.70 -7.80 -7.08
CA LEU A 161 5.51 -8.11 -8.27
C LEU A 161 5.65 -6.89 -9.18
N LEU A 162 4.55 -6.18 -9.46
CA LEU A 162 4.57 -4.95 -10.24
C LEU A 162 5.47 -3.89 -9.60
N CYS A 163 5.37 -3.69 -8.28
CA CYS A 163 6.22 -2.77 -7.55
C CYS A 163 7.71 -3.15 -7.63
N MET A 164 8.03 -4.45 -7.56
CA MET A 164 9.40 -4.95 -7.75
C MET A 164 9.92 -4.67 -9.16
N LEU A 165 9.10 -4.88 -10.19
CA LEU A 165 9.46 -4.62 -11.59
C LEU A 165 9.67 -3.13 -11.84
N ILE A 166 8.74 -2.28 -11.41
CA ILE A 166 8.84 -0.81 -11.51
C ILE A 166 10.12 -0.32 -10.83
N ARG A 167 10.37 -0.77 -9.60
CA ARG A 167 11.58 -0.42 -8.87
C ARG A 167 12.85 -0.86 -9.61
N SER A 168 12.85 -2.06 -10.15
CA SER A 168 13.98 -2.60 -10.90
C SER A 168 14.25 -1.77 -12.15
N ALA A 169 13.20 -1.39 -12.89
CA ALA A 169 13.30 -0.53 -14.05
C ALA A 169 13.85 0.87 -13.69
N LEU A 170 13.33 1.50 -12.63
CA LEU A 170 13.79 2.80 -12.15
C LEU A 170 15.27 2.78 -11.73
N GLN A 171 15.72 1.71 -11.09
CA GLN A 171 17.12 1.55 -10.69
C GLN A 171 18.05 1.34 -11.88
N ARG A 172 17.62 0.55 -12.88
CA ARG A 172 18.38 0.38 -14.13
C ARG A 172 18.53 1.72 -14.85
N HIS A 173 17.42 2.45 -15.03
CA HIS A 173 17.43 3.76 -15.69
C HIS A 173 18.37 4.76 -14.99
N ARG A 174 18.36 4.81 -13.65
CA ARG A 174 19.30 5.65 -12.89
C ARG A 174 20.76 5.26 -13.12
N ARG A 175 21.09 3.97 -13.12
CA ARG A 175 22.46 3.49 -13.38
C ARG A 175 22.95 3.89 -14.77
N THR A 176 22.11 3.70 -15.79
CA THR A 176 22.43 4.10 -17.17
C THR A 176 22.63 5.61 -17.27
N ARG A 177 21.78 6.42 -16.63
CA ARG A 177 21.90 7.88 -16.64
C ARG A 177 23.20 8.37 -15.99
N VAL A 178 23.56 7.80 -14.83
CA VAL A 178 24.82 8.13 -14.14
C VAL A 178 26.04 7.72 -14.96
N ALA A 179 25.99 6.59 -15.68
CA ALA A 179 27.07 6.16 -16.56
C ALA A 179 27.26 7.09 -17.77
N LEU A 180 26.17 7.68 -18.29
CA LEU A 180 26.22 8.60 -19.43
C LEU A 180 26.60 10.05 -19.04
N HIS A 181 26.26 10.48 -17.82
CA HIS A 181 26.48 11.85 -17.34
C HIS A 181 27.08 11.86 -15.92
N PRO A 182 28.36 11.46 -15.75
CA PRO A 182 28.98 11.37 -14.42
C PRO A 182 29.16 12.73 -13.72
N GLN A 183 29.23 13.84 -14.48
CA GLN A 183 29.38 15.18 -13.90
C GLN A 183 28.11 15.67 -13.18
N ASP A 184 26.93 15.14 -13.51
CA ASP A 184 25.66 15.53 -12.88
C ASP A 184 25.54 15.07 -11.41
N GLU A 185 26.25 14.01 -10.99
CA GLU A 185 26.27 13.58 -9.58
C GLU A 185 27.19 14.46 -8.71
N LEU A 186 28.22 15.10 -9.30
CA LEU A 186 29.16 15.96 -8.57
C LEU A 186 28.55 17.33 -8.23
N GLU A 187 27.59 17.81 -9.03
CA GLU A 187 26.94 19.11 -8.82
C GLU A 187 25.72 19.10 -7.89
N GLY A 188 25.31 17.93 -7.36
CA GLY A 188 24.29 17.85 -6.31
C GLY A 188 22.89 18.40 -6.68
N ARG A 189 22.54 18.43 -7.98
CA ARG A 189 21.24 18.92 -8.45
C ARG A 189 20.07 17.98 -8.14
#